data_AF-A0A2P4TCF5-F1
#
_entry.id   AF-A0A2P4TCF5-F1
#
_cell.length_a   1.000
_cell.length_b   1.000
_cell.length_c   1.000
_cell.angle_alpha   90.00
_cell.angle_beta   90.00
_cell.angle_gamma   90.00
#
_symmetry.space_group_name_H-M   'P 1'
#
loop_
_entity.id
_entity.type
_entity.pdbx_description
1 polymer ?
#
loop_
_entity_poly.entity_id
_entity_poly.type
_entity_poly.pdbx_seq_one_letter_code
_entity_poly.pdbx_strand_id
1 'polypeptide(L)'
;MCVLSLVSGAFLQTISFWLLSTGSREAAFTYAITAAGVAHAVTAACSQGNLSNCGCDREKQGYYNQEEGWKWGGCSADIRYGIEFSRRFVDAREIKKNARRLMNLHNNEAGRKNFIIQKHQEERMQRGLNPTYRYSHLALKAVGGP
;
A
#
# COMPACT_ATOMS: atom_id res chain seq x y z
N MET A 1 -3.26 -35.10 -27.30
CA MET A 1 -3.76 -33.83 -27.87
C MET A 1 -4.63 -33.11 -26.83
N CYS A 2 -4.23 -31.90 -26.45
CA CYS A 2 -4.97 -30.75 -25.91
C CYS A 2 -6.40 -30.91 -25.36
N VAL A 3 -6.62 -31.55 -24.21
CA VAL A 3 -7.87 -31.33 -23.43
C VAL A 3 -7.63 -30.88 -21.99
N LEU A 4 -6.42 -31.05 -21.44
CA LEU A 4 -6.08 -30.62 -20.08
C LEU A 4 -5.46 -29.21 -19.98
N SER A 5 -5.14 -28.55 -21.10
CA SER A 5 -4.50 -27.22 -21.10
C SER A 5 -5.49 -26.05 -21.19
N LEU A 6 -6.80 -26.30 -21.35
CA LEU A 6 -7.81 -25.24 -21.49
C LEU A 6 -8.50 -24.85 -20.17
N VAL A 7 -8.28 -25.62 -19.09
CA VAL A 7 -8.85 -25.30 -17.77
C VAL A 7 -8.02 -24.23 -17.03
N SER A 8 -6.82 -23.89 -17.52
CA SER A 8 -5.84 -23.12 -16.74
C SER A 8 -5.85 -21.59 -16.97
N GLY A 9 -6.56 -21.07 -17.97
CA GLY A 9 -6.57 -19.63 -18.27
C GLY A 9 -7.97 -19.05 -18.39
N ALA A 10 -8.76 -19.57 -19.34
CA ALA A 10 -10.10 -19.04 -19.62
C ALA A 10 -11.08 -19.24 -18.45
N PHE A 11 -10.99 -20.36 -17.74
CA PHE A 11 -11.88 -20.68 -16.61
C PHE A 11 -11.63 -19.80 -15.38
N LEU A 12 -10.36 -19.47 -15.11
CA LEU A 12 -10.01 -18.49 -14.06
C LEU A 12 -10.42 -17.08 -14.47
N GLN A 13 -10.24 -16.70 -15.75
CA GLN A 13 -10.68 -15.41 -16.27
C GLN A 13 -12.20 -15.22 -16.15
N THR A 14 -12.99 -16.26 -16.43
CA THR A 14 -14.46 -16.21 -16.32
C THR A 14 -14.92 -16.16 -14.86
N ILE A 15 -14.28 -16.90 -13.95
CA ILE A 15 -14.58 -16.82 -12.51
C ILE A 15 -14.22 -15.45 -11.95
N SER A 16 -13.03 -14.91 -12.25
CA SER A 16 -12.64 -13.56 -11.80
C SER A 16 -13.57 -12.50 -12.34
N PHE A 17 -14.00 -12.62 -13.61
CA PHE A 17 -14.98 -11.71 -14.20
C PHE A 17 -16.34 -11.82 -13.50
N TRP A 18 -16.83 -13.02 -13.21
CA TRP A 18 -18.10 -13.23 -12.50
C TRP A 18 -18.06 -12.77 -11.05
N LEU A 19 -16.97 -13.05 -10.34
CA LEU A 19 -16.74 -12.61 -8.96
C LEU A 19 -16.75 -11.09 -8.88
N LEU A 20 -16.00 -10.42 -9.76
CA LEU A 20 -15.98 -8.97 -9.87
C LEU A 20 -17.23 -8.39 -10.56
N SER A 21 -18.14 -9.21 -11.08
CA SER A 21 -19.42 -8.81 -11.69
C SER A 21 -20.63 -9.01 -10.78
N THR A 22 -20.45 -9.66 -9.64
CA THR A 22 -21.45 -9.69 -8.56
C THR A 22 -21.04 -8.74 -7.44
N GLY A 23 -22.00 -8.06 -6.80
CA GLY A 23 -21.73 -7.18 -5.66
C GLY A 23 -21.46 -7.97 -4.38
N SER A 24 -20.50 -8.89 -4.41
CA SER A 24 -20.24 -9.84 -3.33
C SER A 24 -19.23 -9.32 -2.30
N ARG A 25 -19.14 -9.99 -1.14
CA ARG A 25 -18.17 -9.65 -0.09
C ARG A 25 -16.73 -9.93 -0.54
N GLU A 26 -16.54 -10.98 -1.32
CA GLU A 26 -15.26 -11.39 -1.88
C GLU A 26 -14.78 -10.38 -2.93
N ALA A 27 -15.70 -9.84 -3.75
CA ALA A 27 -15.42 -8.73 -4.64
C ALA A 27 -14.97 -7.50 -3.85
N ALA A 28 -15.70 -7.15 -2.78
CA ALA A 28 -15.35 -6.01 -1.92
C ALA A 28 -13.93 -6.13 -1.33
N PHE A 29 -13.57 -7.32 -0.83
CA PHE A 29 -12.21 -7.60 -0.35
C PHE A 29 -11.17 -7.45 -1.47
N THR A 30 -11.46 -7.96 -2.67
CA THR A 30 -10.55 -7.88 -3.83
C THR A 30 -10.27 -6.43 -4.24
N TYR A 31 -11.29 -5.57 -4.26
CA TYR A 31 -11.14 -4.14 -4.51
C TYR A 31 -10.26 -3.47 -3.44
N ALA A 32 -10.54 -3.75 -2.16
CA ALA A 32 -9.75 -3.20 -1.06
C ALA A 32 -8.27 -3.62 -1.10
N ILE A 33 -7.99 -4.93 -1.23
CA ILE A 33 -6.61 -5.44 -1.22
C ILE A 33 -5.83 -4.98 -2.46
N THR A 34 -6.49 -4.85 -3.62
CA THR A 34 -5.85 -4.35 -4.84
C THR A 34 -5.47 -2.87 -4.68
N ALA A 35 -6.38 -2.04 -4.16
CA ALA A 35 -6.11 -0.62 -3.92
C ALA A 35 -4.99 -0.42 -2.89
N ALA A 36 -4.99 -1.20 -1.81
CA ALA A 36 -3.91 -1.21 -0.82
C ALA A 36 -2.58 -1.68 -1.40
N GLY A 37 -2.59 -2.77 -2.17
CA GLY A 37 -1.40 -3.38 -2.77
C GLY A 37 -0.71 -2.45 -3.78
N VAL A 38 -1.48 -1.76 -4.63
CA VAL A 38 -0.92 -0.73 -5.53
C VAL A 38 -0.27 0.40 -4.73
N ALA A 39 -0.95 0.90 -3.69
CA ALA A 39 -0.38 1.95 -2.85
C ALA A 39 0.90 1.49 -2.16
N HIS A 40 0.94 0.28 -1.63
CA HIS A 40 2.11 -0.32 -1.00
C HIS A 40 3.29 -0.45 -1.99
N ALA A 41 3.05 -1.05 -3.16
CA ALA A 41 4.09 -1.28 -4.16
C ALA A 41 4.72 0.03 -4.65
N VAL A 42 3.90 1.05 -4.93
CA VAL A 42 4.38 2.37 -5.36
C VAL A 42 5.15 3.05 -4.24
N THR A 43 4.60 3.07 -3.02
CA THR A 43 5.26 3.66 -1.85
C THR A 43 6.64 3.02 -1.60
N ALA A 44 6.73 1.69 -1.70
CA ALA A 44 7.99 0.96 -1.55
C ALA A 44 8.99 1.26 -2.68
N ALA A 45 8.52 1.38 -3.94
CA ALA A 45 9.39 1.76 -5.04
C ALA A 45 9.91 3.20 -4.90
N CYS A 46 9.11 4.12 -4.35
CA CYS A 46 9.53 5.50 -4.05
C CYS A 46 10.67 5.53 -3.03
N SER A 47 10.57 4.78 -1.92
CA SER A 47 11.64 4.76 -0.91
C SER A 47 12.91 4.05 -1.37
N GLN A 48 12.82 3.18 -2.36
CA GLN A 48 13.97 2.54 -3.00
C GLN A 48 14.64 3.43 -4.05
N GLY A 49 14.02 4.55 -4.46
CA GLY A 49 14.50 5.41 -5.53
C GLY A 49 14.29 4.81 -6.94
N ASN A 50 13.42 3.81 -7.08
CA ASN A 50 13.13 3.17 -8.37
C ASN A 50 12.20 4.01 -9.27
N LEU A 51 11.61 5.08 -8.73
CA LEU A 51 10.70 5.97 -9.43
C LEU A 51 11.23 7.40 -9.37
N SER A 52 11.26 8.09 -10.51
CA SER A 52 11.76 9.48 -10.61
C SER A 52 10.80 10.52 -10.04
N ASN A 53 9.51 10.21 -9.99
CA ASN A 53 8.45 11.17 -9.70
C ASN A 53 8.09 11.25 -8.20
N CYS A 54 8.74 10.44 -7.38
CA CYS A 54 8.55 10.39 -5.93
C CYS A 54 9.87 10.03 -5.26
N GLY A 55 9.89 10.06 -3.92
CA GLY A 55 11.10 9.72 -3.16
C GLY A 55 10.80 9.53 -1.69
N CYS A 56 11.77 9.89 -0.86
CA CYS A 56 11.62 9.86 0.59
C CYS A 56 10.71 10.98 1.08
N ASP A 57 9.90 10.68 2.09
CA ASP A 57 9.14 11.66 2.85
C ASP A 57 10.10 12.62 3.56
N ARG A 58 10.09 13.87 3.09
CA ARG A 58 10.96 14.95 3.57
C ARG A 58 10.56 15.48 4.94
N GLU A 59 9.29 15.32 5.34
CA GLU A 59 8.81 15.81 6.64
C GLU A 59 9.46 15.04 7.80
N LYS A 60 9.75 13.76 7.59
CA LYS A 60 10.40 12.90 8.59
C LYS A 60 11.91 12.88 8.46
N GLN A 61 12.48 13.39 7.36
CA GLN A 61 13.91 13.33 7.15
C GLN A 61 14.65 14.31 8.07
N GLY A 62 15.39 13.77 9.05
CA GLY A 62 16.15 14.58 10.01
C GLY A 62 15.30 15.19 11.14
N TYR A 63 14.03 14.80 11.26
CA TYR A 63 13.21 15.20 12.41
C TYR A 63 13.78 14.59 13.70
N TYR A 64 13.99 15.44 14.69
CA TYR A 64 14.53 15.10 16.01
C TYR A 64 13.46 15.35 17.07
N ASN A 65 13.12 14.32 17.84
CA ASN A 65 12.28 14.48 19.01
C ASN A 65 13.18 14.77 20.22
N GLN A 66 13.15 16.02 20.70
CA GLN A 66 13.93 16.46 21.87
C GLN A 66 13.48 15.79 23.17
N GLU A 67 12.19 15.50 23.32
CA GLU A 67 11.62 14.93 24.55
C GLU A 67 11.93 13.43 24.67
N GLU A 68 11.94 12.71 23.55
CA GLU A 68 12.16 11.26 23.52
C GLU A 68 13.60 10.87 23.12
N GLY A 69 14.47 11.84 22.81
CA GLY A 69 15.90 11.63 22.60
C GLY A 69 16.28 10.83 21.34
N TRP A 70 15.40 10.75 20.33
CA TRP A 70 15.65 10.01 19.09
C TRP A 70 15.47 10.89 17.85
N LYS A 71 16.23 10.56 16.80
CA LYS A 71 16.07 11.16 15.46
C LYS A 71 15.59 10.14 14.45
N TRP A 72 14.77 10.59 13.51
CA TRP A 72 14.49 9.83 12.31
C TRP A 72 15.74 9.71 11.46
N GLY A 73 15.98 8.51 10.93
CA GLY A 73 17.07 8.23 10.01
C GLY A 73 16.63 7.33 8.86
N GLY A 74 17.35 7.39 7.74
CA GLY A 74 17.02 6.65 6.52
C GLY A 74 15.96 7.35 5.65
N CYS A 75 15.36 6.58 4.75
CA CYS A 75 14.37 7.06 3.78
C CYS A 75 12.97 6.59 4.17
N SER A 76 12.18 7.43 4.82
CA SER A 76 10.74 7.18 5.03
C SER A 76 10.03 7.20 3.69
N ALA A 77 9.16 6.24 3.43
CA ALA A 77 8.47 6.17 2.15
C ALA A 77 7.36 7.23 2.08
N ASP A 78 7.21 7.90 0.92
CA ASP A 78 6.10 8.81 0.68
C ASP A 78 4.79 8.04 0.44
N ILE A 79 4.09 7.76 1.55
CA ILE A 79 2.79 7.08 1.56
C ILE A 79 1.72 7.89 0.82
N ARG A 80 1.80 9.23 0.88
CA ARG A 80 0.80 10.10 0.23
C ARG A 80 0.84 9.91 -1.28
N TYR A 81 2.04 9.89 -1.85
CA TYR A 81 2.22 9.64 -3.28
C TYR A 81 1.64 8.29 -3.70
N GLY A 82 1.94 7.21 -2.96
CA GLY A 82 1.41 5.87 -3.27
C GLY A 82 -0.11 5.78 -3.19
N ILE A 83 -0.73 6.42 -2.20
CA ILE A 83 -2.19 6.52 -2.07
C ILE A 83 -2.82 7.28 -3.24
N GLU A 84 -2.23 8.42 -3.61
CA GLU A 84 -2.73 9.23 -4.72
C GLU A 84 -2.59 8.50 -6.06
N PHE A 85 -1.47 7.83 -6.29
CA PHE A 85 -1.28 6.97 -7.46
C PHE A 85 -2.33 5.86 -7.48
N SER A 86 -2.55 5.16 -6.36
CA SER A 86 -3.56 4.11 -6.25
C SER A 86 -4.97 4.63 -6.56
N ARG A 87 -5.34 5.82 -6.07
CA ARG A 87 -6.61 6.47 -6.43
C ARG A 87 -6.71 6.69 -7.93
N ARG A 88 -5.72 7.36 -8.53
CA ARG A 88 -5.74 7.67 -9.98
C ARG A 88 -5.76 6.41 -10.85
N PHE A 89 -5.04 5.36 -10.45
CA PHE A 89 -4.88 4.14 -11.23
C PHE A 89 -6.04 3.16 -11.06
N VAL A 90 -6.37 2.80 -9.81
CA VAL A 90 -7.36 1.76 -9.50
C VAL A 90 -8.78 2.29 -9.72
N ASP A 91 -9.05 3.55 -9.36
CA ASP A 91 -10.39 4.12 -9.46
C ASP A 91 -10.74 4.55 -10.91
N ALA A 92 -9.75 4.66 -11.81
CA ALA A 92 -9.98 5.04 -13.22
C ALA A 92 -10.89 4.07 -13.98
N ARG A 93 -10.96 2.80 -13.54
CA ARG A 93 -11.83 1.78 -14.16
C ARG A 93 -13.30 1.93 -13.74
N GLU A 94 -13.58 2.69 -12.69
CA GLU A 94 -14.91 2.88 -12.13
C GLU A 94 -15.65 4.06 -12.82
N ILE A 95 -16.03 3.85 -14.09
CA ILE A 95 -16.58 4.90 -14.97
C ILE A 95 -18.10 5.02 -14.85
N LYS A 96 -18.81 3.90 -14.71
CA LYS A 96 -20.28 3.86 -14.76
C LYS A 96 -20.90 4.52 -13.52
N LYS A 97 -21.80 5.48 -13.70
CA LYS A 97 -22.51 6.16 -12.59
C LYS A 97 -23.64 5.27 -12.03
N ASN A 98 -23.28 4.26 -11.24
CA ASN A 98 -24.24 3.37 -10.58
C ASN A 98 -23.88 3.11 -9.11
N ALA A 99 -24.80 2.51 -8.35
CA ALA A 99 -24.58 2.16 -6.94
C ALA A 99 -23.33 1.29 -6.74
N ARG A 100 -23.05 0.42 -7.71
CA ARG A 100 -21.87 -0.44 -7.70
C ARG A 100 -20.56 0.34 -7.73
N ARG A 101 -20.44 1.37 -8.56
CA ARG A 101 -19.27 2.25 -8.58
C ARG A 101 -19.02 2.85 -7.21
N LEU A 102 -20.06 3.33 -6.53
CA LEU A 102 -19.91 3.90 -5.18
C LEU A 102 -19.39 2.86 -4.19
N MET A 103 -19.89 1.64 -4.26
CA MET A 103 -19.41 0.52 -3.44
C MET A 103 -17.94 0.18 -3.75
N ASN A 104 -17.56 0.08 -5.03
CA ASN A 104 -16.19 -0.22 -5.44
C ASN A 104 -15.22 0.87 -4.97
N LEU A 105 -15.56 2.15 -5.17
CA LEU A 105 -14.77 3.29 -4.68
C LEU A 105 -14.65 3.29 -3.15
N HIS A 106 -15.73 2.96 -2.44
CA HIS A 106 -15.70 2.80 -0.98
C HIS A 106 -14.75 1.69 -0.55
N ASN A 107 -14.82 0.53 -1.20
CA ASN A 107 -13.95 -0.62 -0.89
C ASN A 107 -12.47 -0.30 -1.18
N ASN A 108 -12.18 0.33 -2.32
CA ASN A 108 -10.83 0.80 -2.65
C ASN A 108 -10.29 1.74 -1.56
N GLU A 109 -11.12 2.69 -1.12
CA GLU A 109 -10.73 3.63 -0.08
C GLU A 109 -10.55 2.96 1.29
N ALA A 110 -11.37 1.96 1.62
CA ALA A 110 -11.21 1.16 2.83
C ALA A 110 -9.88 0.40 2.85
N GLY A 111 -9.45 -0.15 1.70
CA GLY A 111 -8.14 -0.77 1.55
C GLY A 111 -6.99 0.22 1.75
N ARG A 112 -7.07 1.39 1.11
CA ARG A 112 -6.09 2.46 1.25
C ARG A 112 -5.95 2.95 2.70
N LYS A 113 -7.06 3.09 3.43
CA LYS A 113 -7.05 3.45 4.86
C LYS A 113 -6.37 2.39 5.73
N ASN A 114 -6.64 1.11 5.47
CA ASN A 114 -5.97 0.02 6.19
C ASN A 114 -4.45 0.03 5.94
N PHE A 115 -4.02 0.28 4.71
CA PHE A 115 -2.61 0.43 4.39
C PHE A 115 -1.94 1.57 5.19
N ILE A 116 -2.60 2.73 5.32
CA ILE A 116 -2.09 3.85 6.15
C ILE A 116 -1.96 3.42 7.61
N ILE A 117 -2.99 2.77 8.16
CA ILE A 117 -2.98 2.29 9.55
C ILE A 117 -1.83 1.29 9.76
N GLN A 118 -1.68 0.33 8.83
CA GLN A 118 -0.61 -0.66 8.89
C GLN A 118 0.77 0.01 8.87
N LYS A 119 1.01 0.96 7.96
CA LYS A 119 2.30 1.68 7.89
C LYS A 119 2.57 2.48 9.16
N HIS A 120 1.56 3.11 9.73
CA HIS A 120 1.70 3.83 11.00
C HIS A 120 2.00 2.88 12.17
N GLN A 121 1.40 1.69 12.19
CA GLN A 121 1.71 0.66 13.18
C GLN A 121 3.16 0.14 13.02
N GLU A 122 3.61 -0.09 11.79
CA GLU A 122 5.00 -0.47 11.48
C GLU A 122 5.98 0.58 12.02
N GLU A 123 5.74 1.86 11.77
CA GLU A 123 6.56 2.96 12.28
C GLU A 123 6.53 3.05 13.82
N ARG A 124 5.38 2.82 14.46
CA ARG A 124 5.27 2.80 15.93
C ARG A 124 6.02 1.64 16.57
N MET A 125 5.92 0.43 16.00
CA MET A 125 6.65 -0.74 16.49
C MET A 125 8.17 -0.52 16.43
N GLN A 126 8.66 0.15 15.38
CA GLN A 126 10.09 0.46 15.24
C GLN A 126 10.61 1.51 16.24
N ARG A 127 9.74 2.27 16.92
CA ARG A 127 10.10 3.16 18.05
C ARG A 127 10.22 2.43 19.39
N GLY A 128 9.51 1.30 19.54
CA GLY A 128 9.48 0.52 20.79
C GLY A 128 10.53 -0.61 20.88
N LEU A 129 11.30 -0.88 19.83
CA LEU A 129 12.28 -1.97 19.77
C LEU A 129 13.70 -1.49 20.14
N ASN A 130 14.38 -2.26 21.00
CA ASN A 130 15.79 -2.09 21.40
C ASN A 130 16.71 -1.98 20.16
N PRO A 131 17.70 -1.07 20.12
CA PRO A 131 18.45 -0.74 18.91
C PRO A 131 19.33 -1.87 18.33
N THR A 132 19.47 -3.00 19.03
CA THR A 132 20.33 -4.14 18.66
C THR A 132 19.72 -5.12 17.64
N TYR A 133 18.40 -5.12 17.41
CA TYR A 133 17.75 -6.07 16.49
C TYR A 133 17.09 -5.35 15.29
N ARG A 134 17.91 -4.69 14.45
CA ARG A 134 17.40 -3.97 13.28
C ARG A 134 17.74 -4.72 11.98
N TYR A 135 16.88 -5.65 11.59
CA TYR A 135 16.80 -6.16 10.22
C TYR A 135 15.55 -5.58 9.56
N SER A 136 15.71 -4.69 8.58
CA SER A 136 14.88 -4.56 7.37
C SER A 136 14.98 -3.15 6.76
N HIS A 137 14.95 -3.14 5.44
CA HIS A 137 15.21 -2.03 4.52
C HIS A 137 14.16 -0.90 4.49
N LEU A 138 13.46 -0.62 5.60
CA LEU A 138 12.47 0.45 5.69
C LEU A 138 12.78 1.36 6.87
N ALA A 139 12.96 2.64 6.54
CA ALA A 139 13.20 3.80 7.38
C ALA A 139 13.10 3.56 8.89
N LEU A 140 14.25 3.46 9.53
CA LEU A 140 14.53 4.08 10.82
C LEU A 140 15.98 3.70 11.11
N LYS A 141 16.86 4.68 11.30
CA LYS A 141 18.04 4.50 12.15
C LYS A 141 17.77 5.38 13.35
N ALA A 142 17.32 4.79 14.45
CA ALA A 142 17.43 5.41 15.76
C ALA A 142 18.93 5.48 16.06
N VAL A 143 19.55 6.62 15.76
CA VAL A 143 20.89 6.89 16.25
C VAL A 143 20.66 7.50 17.63
N GLY A 144 20.99 6.75 18.68
CA GLY A 144 21.03 7.28 20.04
C GLY A 144 21.90 8.54 20.06
N GLY A 145 21.39 9.61 20.69
CA GLY A 145 22.23 10.74 21.05
C GLY A 145 23.29 10.32 22.08
N PRO A 146 24.39 11.09 22.21
CA PRO A 146 25.38 10.89 23.26
C PRO A 146 24.76 11.01 24.66
#